data_AF-A0A935KLF1-F1
#
_entry.id   AF-A0A935KLF1-F1
#
_cell.length_a   1.000
_cell.length_b   1.000
_cell.length_c   1.000
_cell.angle_alpha   90.00
_cell.angle_beta   90.00
_cell.angle_gamma   90.00
#
_symmetry.space_group_name_H-M   'P 1'
#
loop_
_entity.id
_entity.type
_entity.pdbx_description
1 polymer ?
#
loop_
_entity_poly.entity_id
_entity_poly.type
_entity_poly.pdbx_seq_one_letter_code
_entity_poly.pdbx_strand_id
1 'polypeptide(L)'
;MKKIVYFIGVYFLFISFICGCNNNSKIEKLLSSTEMNDLILGALKARKSGDKRFCHLLIQNADDPRTSTNLRHKGVSVYQAKMEALRIILGEEPPRKIDRTPDSVVINFFSELMKRSNL
;
A
#
# COMPACT_ATOMS: atom_id res chain seq x y z
N MET A 1 13.11 -14.09 49.96
CA MET A 1 13.00 -12.80 49.24
C MET A 1 13.55 -12.81 47.79
N LYS A 2 13.78 -13.98 47.15
CA LYS A 2 14.28 -14.06 45.76
C LYS A 2 13.19 -14.29 44.69
N LYS A 3 11.96 -14.62 45.09
CA LYS A 3 10.85 -14.98 44.18
C LYS A 3 10.07 -13.79 43.63
N ILE A 4 10.10 -12.64 44.31
CA ILE A 4 9.30 -11.44 43.94
C ILE A 4 9.93 -10.68 42.76
N VAL A 5 11.26 -10.72 42.61
CA VAL A 5 11.98 -9.99 41.56
C VAL A 5 11.74 -10.59 40.17
N TYR A 6 11.52 -11.91 40.06
CA TYR A 6 11.23 -12.56 38.79
C TYR A 6 9.87 -12.18 38.19
N PHE A 7 8.89 -11.84 39.03
CA PHE A 7 7.53 -11.55 38.56
C PHE A 7 7.40 -10.18 37.88
N ILE A 8 8.23 -9.22 38.27
CA ILE A 8 8.23 -7.86 37.71
C ILE A 8 8.96 -7.81 36.35
N GLY A 9 10.01 -8.63 36.17
CA GLY A 9 10.78 -8.70 34.92
C GLY A 9 10.01 -9.29 33.74
N VAL A 10 9.08 -10.22 34.00
CA VAL A 10 8.28 -10.88 32.94
C VAL A 10 7.13 -9.98 32.46
N TYR A 11 6.59 -9.11 33.33
CA TYR A 11 5.48 -8.23 32.97
C TYR A 11 5.90 -7.05 32.07
N PHE A 12 7.15 -6.58 32.22
CA PHE A 12 7.69 -5.50 31.38
C PHE A 12 7.96 -5.93 29.92
N LEU A 13 8.10 -7.24 29.68
CA LEU A 13 8.35 -7.82 28.36
C LEU A 13 7.05 -8.01 27.53
N PHE A 14 5.87 -7.97 28.18
CA PHE A 14 4.57 -8.14 27.51
C PHE A 14 3.95 -6.85 26.99
N ILE A 15 4.36 -5.68 27.48
CA ILE A 15 3.71 -4.39 27.17
C ILE A 15 4.16 -3.82 25.80
N SER A 16 5.26 -4.32 25.23
CA SER A 16 5.78 -3.81 23.94
C SER A 16 5.06 -4.32 22.69
N PHE A 17 4.06 -5.20 22.82
CA PHE A 17 3.46 -5.90 21.65
C PHE A 17 2.14 -5.31 21.11
N ILE A 18 1.57 -4.24 21.70
CA ILE A 18 0.16 -3.87 21.45
C ILE A 18 -0.04 -2.67 20.49
N CYS A 19 0.99 -1.97 20.02
CA CYS A 19 0.78 -0.69 19.33
C CYS A 19 1.16 -0.69 17.84
N GLY A 20 0.40 -1.39 16.98
CA GLY A 20 0.64 -1.40 15.53
C GLY A 20 -0.60 -1.43 14.61
N CYS A 21 -1.83 -1.51 15.13
CA CYS A 21 -3.01 -1.82 14.30
C CYS A 21 -3.66 -0.62 13.57
N ASN A 22 -3.35 0.63 13.92
CA ASN A 22 -4.13 1.78 13.40
C ASN A 22 -3.70 2.28 12.00
N ASN A 23 -2.46 2.02 11.58
CA ASN A 23 -1.98 2.56 10.31
C ASN A 23 -2.49 1.78 9.10
N ASN A 24 -2.67 0.47 9.23
CA ASN A 24 -3.13 -0.38 8.11
C ASN A 24 -4.58 -0.08 7.75
N SER A 25 -5.46 -0.01 8.75
CA SER A 25 -6.87 0.36 8.54
C SER A 25 -7.02 1.75 7.90
N LYS A 26 -6.13 2.68 8.21
CA LYS A 26 -6.08 4.00 7.58
C LYS A 26 -5.67 3.93 6.11
N ILE A 27 -4.72 3.05 5.75
CA ILE A 27 -4.30 2.85 4.36
C ILE A 27 -5.43 2.20 3.56
N GLU A 28 -6.04 1.15 4.11
CA GLU A 28 -7.20 0.46 3.51
C GLU A 28 -8.35 1.43 3.26
N LYS A 29 -8.71 2.24 4.26
CA LYS A 29 -9.76 3.26 4.13
C LYS A 29 -9.47 4.26 3.01
N LEU A 30 -8.20 4.65 2.83
CA LEU A 30 -7.80 5.56 1.75
C LEU A 30 -7.86 4.89 0.37
N LEU A 31 -7.41 3.63 0.27
CA LEU A 31 -7.42 2.86 -0.96
C LEU A 31 -8.83 2.43 -1.42
N SER A 32 -9.78 2.34 -0.49
CA SER A 32 -11.19 2.06 -0.77
C SER A 32 -12.04 3.34 -0.94
N SER A 33 -11.43 4.53 -0.91
CA SER A 33 -12.15 5.80 -1.08
C SER A 33 -12.59 6.01 -2.53
N THR A 34 -13.68 6.74 -2.73
CA THR A 34 -14.08 7.23 -4.06
C THR A 34 -13.30 8.50 -4.43
N GLU A 35 -12.72 9.18 -3.45
CA GLU A 35 -12.01 10.44 -3.64
C GLU A 35 -10.62 10.21 -4.22
N MET A 36 -10.37 10.79 -5.39
CA MET A 36 -9.11 10.65 -6.13
C MET A 36 -7.87 10.99 -5.28
N ASN A 37 -7.92 12.07 -4.50
CA ASN A 37 -6.78 12.47 -3.67
C ASN A 37 -6.50 11.47 -2.54
N ASP A 38 -7.55 10.85 -2.00
CA ASP A 38 -7.41 9.82 -0.97
C ASP A 38 -6.82 8.54 -1.56
N LEU A 39 -7.26 8.15 -2.76
CA LEU A 39 -6.69 7.00 -3.48
C LEU A 39 -5.19 7.18 -3.74
N ILE A 40 -4.79 8.35 -4.23
CA ILE A 40 -3.37 8.68 -4.47
C ILE A 40 -2.59 8.65 -3.14
N LEU A 41 -3.14 9.25 -2.08
CA LEU A 41 -2.50 9.26 -0.77
C LEU A 41 -2.39 7.84 -0.17
N GLY A 42 -3.42 7.02 -0.35
CA GLY A 42 -3.46 5.62 0.04
C GLY A 42 -2.37 4.82 -0.66
N ALA A 43 -2.26 4.97 -1.98
CA ALA A 43 -1.24 4.29 -2.79
C ALA A 43 0.18 4.70 -2.38
N LEU A 44 0.42 5.99 -2.13
CA LEU A 44 1.72 6.47 -1.64
C LEU A 44 2.09 5.91 -0.26
N LYS A 45 1.11 5.75 0.64
CA LYS A 45 1.35 5.14 1.96
C LYS A 45 1.57 3.64 1.87
N ALA A 46 0.80 2.93 1.05
CA ALA A 46 1.02 1.51 0.78
C ALA A 46 2.43 1.30 0.21
N ARG A 47 2.84 2.10 -0.79
CA ARG A 47 4.20 2.12 -1.32
C ARG A 47 5.26 2.29 -0.24
N LYS A 48 5.07 3.26 0.66
CA LYS A 48 6.02 3.52 1.76
C LYS A 48 6.07 2.38 2.77
N SER A 49 4.96 1.68 2.99
CA SER A 49 4.91 0.52 3.89
C SER A 49 5.61 -0.71 3.32
N GLY A 50 5.61 -0.88 1.99
CA GLY A 50 6.14 -2.07 1.32
C GLY A 50 5.30 -3.33 1.58
N ASP A 51 4.12 -3.20 2.19
CA ASP A 51 3.34 -4.34 2.64
C ASP A 51 2.48 -4.92 1.50
N LYS A 52 2.74 -6.19 1.18
CA LYS A 52 2.04 -6.95 0.13
C LYS A 52 0.54 -7.10 0.38
N ARG A 53 0.08 -6.94 1.62
CA ARG A 53 -1.35 -7.00 1.95
C ARG A 53 -2.16 -5.95 1.21
N PHE A 54 -1.57 -4.83 0.79
CA PHE A 54 -2.31 -3.78 0.06
C PHE A 54 -2.39 -4.04 -1.45
N CYS A 55 -1.70 -5.05 -1.99
CA CYS A 55 -1.67 -5.31 -3.43
C CYS A 55 -3.06 -5.50 -4.04
N HIS A 56 -3.96 -6.22 -3.37
CA HIS A 56 -5.34 -6.45 -3.83
C HIS A 56 -6.14 -5.13 -3.97
N LEU A 57 -5.98 -4.19 -3.03
CA LEU A 57 -6.63 -2.88 -3.12
C LEU A 57 -5.99 -1.98 -4.18
N LEU A 58 -4.68 -2.13 -4.39
CA LEU A 58 -3.95 -1.36 -5.40
C LEU A 58 -4.30 -1.80 -6.83
N ILE A 59 -4.58 -3.07 -7.07
CA ILE A 59 -4.97 -3.56 -8.40
C ILE A 59 -6.45 -3.33 -8.70
N GLN A 60 -7.30 -3.21 -7.68
CA GLN A 60 -8.72 -2.91 -7.86
C GLN A 60 -8.90 -1.55 -8.53
N ASN A 61 -9.67 -1.49 -9.62
CA ASN A 61 -9.87 -0.27 -10.42
C ASN A 61 -8.54 0.45 -10.71
N ALA A 62 -7.53 -0.34 -11.13
CA ALA A 62 -6.20 0.16 -11.46
C ALA A 62 -6.22 1.08 -12.67
N ASP A 63 -7.21 0.94 -13.55
CA ASP A 63 -7.41 1.69 -14.79
C ASP A 63 -7.98 3.10 -14.59
N ASP A 64 -8.05 3.60 -13.35
CA ASP A 64 -8.60 4.92 -13.04
C ASP A 64 -7.70 6.07 -13.59
N PRO A 65 -8.17 6.86 -14.57
CA PRO A 65 -7.38 7.91 -15.21
C PRO A 65 -7.40 9.24 -14.45
N ARG A 66 -8.17 9.35 -13.36
CA ARG A 66 -8.36 10.63 -12.65
C ARG A 66 -7.02 11.14 -12.15
N THR A 67 -6.76 12.42 -12.44
CA THR A 67 -5.47 13.06 -12.19
C THR A 67 -5.61 14.22 -11.21
N SER A 68 -4.77 14.25 -10.19
CA SER A 68 -4.86 15.29 -9.17
C SER A 68 -4.41 16.65 -9.67
N THR A 69 -5.24 17.65 -9.37
CA THR A 69 -4.92 19.08 -9.56
C THR A 69 -4.40 19.72 -8.27
N ASN A 70 -4.45 19.00 -7.14
CA ASN A 70 -3.95 19.48 -5.86
C ASN A 70 -2.44 19.67 -5.93
N LEU A 71 -1.94 20.80 -5.44
CA LEU A 71 -0.51 21.15 -5.43
C LEU A 71 0.39 20.04 -4.85
N ARG A 72 -0.08 19.28 -3.86
CA ARG A 72 0.71 18.20 -3.22
C ARG A 72 0.96 17.02 -4.15
N HIS A 73 0.05 16.76 -5.10
CA HIS A 73 0.08 15.59 -5.99
C HIS A 73 -0.18 15.98 -7.45
N LYS A 74 0.16 17.22 -7.82
CA LYS A 74 -0.26 17.80 -9.10
C LYS A 74 0.27 16.98 -10.28
N GLY A 75 -0.66 16.53 -11.13
CA GLY A 75 -0.35 15.74 -12.32
C GLY A 75 -0.09 14.25 -12.06
N VAL A 76 -0.34 13.74 -10.86
CA VAL A 76 -0.30 12.30 -10.58
C VAL A 76 -1.70 11.71 -10.81
N SER A 77 -1.80 10.67 -11.63
CA SER A 77 -3.04 9.92 -11.79
C SER A 77 -3.17 8.82 -10.74
N VAL A 78 -4.42 8.39 -10.48
CA VAL A 78 -4.70 7.26 -9.58
C VAL A 78 -4.00 5.99 -10.11
N TYR A 79 -4.13 5.71 -11.41
CA TYR A 79 -3.38 4.65 -12.09
C TYR A 79 -1.88 4.72 -11.80
N GLN A 80 -1.25 5.87 -12.07
CA GLN A 80 0.19 6.03 -11.90
C GLN A 80 0.62 5.76 -10.46
N ALA A 81 -0.12 6.31 -9.49
CA ALA A 81 0.17 6.12 -8.06
C ALA A 81 0.06 4.63 -7.65
N LYS A 82 -0.97 3.93 -8.14
CA LYS A 82 -1.20 2.50 -7.84
C LYS A 82 -0.14 1.61 -8.46
N MET A 83 0.19 1.80 -9.74
CA MET A 83 1.18 0.97 -10.43
C MET A 83 2.59 1.20 -9.87
N GLU A 84 2.95 2.45 -9.55
CA GLU A 84 4.23 2.73 -8.89
C GLU A 84 4.30 2.11 -7.48
N ALA A 85 3.17 2.06 -6.76
CA ALA A 85 3.11 1.35 -5.49
C ALA A 85 3.34 -0.16 -5.67
N LEU A 86 2.68 -0.79 -6.65
CA LEU A 86 2.85 -2.21 -6.95
C LEU A 86 4.28 -2.54 -7.38
N ARG A 87 4.89 -1.73 -8.25
CA ARG A 87 6.29 -1.87 -8.68
C ARG A 87 7.23 -1.95 -7.48
N ILE A 88 7.07 -1.04 -6.52
CA ILE A 88 7.92 -1.00 -5.32
C ILE A 88 7.62 -2.15 -4.35
N ILE A 89 6.34 -2.49 -4.13
CA ILE A 89 5.95 -3.55 -3.18
C ILE A 89 6.35 -4.94 -3.70
N LEU A 90 6.22 -5.17 -5.00
CA LEU A 90 6.53 -6.45 -5.63
C LEU A 90 8.00 -6.55 -6.07
N GLY A 91 8.69 -5.43 -6.22
CA GLY A 91 10.11 -5.38 -6.60
C GLY A 91 10.38 -5.77 -8.05
N GLU A 92 9.35 -5.73 -8.90
CA GLU A 92 9.41 -6.15 -10.31
C GLU A 92 9.11 -4.98 -11.24
N GLU A 93 9.93 -4.83 -12.27
CA GLU A 93 9.80 -3.76 -13.26
C GLU A 93 8.78 -4.14 -14.35
N PRO A 94 7.80 -3.28 -14.66
CA PRO A 94 6.83 -3.56 -15.70
C PRO A 94 7.47 -3.51 -17.10
N PRO A 95 6.87 -4.18 -18.10
CA PRO A 95 7.39 -4.23 -19.47
C PRO A 95 7.35 -2.87 -20.19
N ARG A 96 6.59 -1.92 -19.64
CA ARG A 96 6.45 -0.55 -20.15
C ARG A 96 6.51 0.42 -18.99
N LYS A 97 7.00 1.63 -19.27
CA LYS A 97 7.08 2.70 -18.28
C LYS A 97 5.67 3.06 -17.79
N ILE A 98 5.54 3.22 -16.47
CA ILE A 98 4.31 3.71 -15.86
C ILE A 98 4.21 5.22 -16.12
N ASP A 99 3.22 5.61 -16.91
CA ASP A 99 2.89 7.00 -17.20
C ASP A 99 1.57 7.39 -16.51
N ARG A 100 0.95 8.48 -16.97
CA ARG A 100 -0.31 8.98 -16.39
C ARG A 100 -1.52 8.24 -16.94
N THR A 101 -1.40 7.70 -18.15
CA THR A 101 -2.50 7.07 -18.87
C THR A 101 -2.56 5.59 -18.48
N PRO A 102 -3.73 5.05 -18.14
CA PRO A 102 -3.87 3.62 -17.90
C PRO A 102 -3.35 2.78 -19.07
N ASP A 103 -2.40 1.87 -18.81
CA ASP A 103 -1.91 0.88 -19.77
C ASP A 103 -2.29 -0.53 -19.30
N SER A 104 -3.17 -1.17 -20.05
CA SER A 104 -3.59 -2.55 -19.83
C SER A 104 -2.43 -3.55 -19.74
N VAL A 105 -1.33 -3.33 -20.46
CA VAL A 105 -0.15 -4.22 -20.44
C VAL A 105 0.51 -4.19 -19.06
N VAL A 106 0.61 -3.00 -18.45
CA VAL A 106 1.17 -2.82 -17.10
C VAL A 106 0.23 -3.39 -16.04
N ILE A 107 -1.07 -3.12 -16.16
CA ILE A 107 -2.08 -3.64 -15.22
C ILE A 107 -2.10 -5.17 -15.25
N ASN A 108 -2.10 -5.76 -16.44
CA ASN A 108 -2.09 -7.21 -16.62
C ASN A 108 -0.80 -7.83 -16.09
N PHE A 109 0.35 -7.18 -16.31
CA PHE A 109 1.63 -7.64 -15.77
C PHE A 109 1.57 -7.81 -14.24
N PHE A 110 1.13 -6.78 -13.51
CA PHE A 110 1.03 -6.87 -12.05
C PHE A 110 -0.08 -7.81 -11.58
N SER A 111 -1.21 -7.87 -12.29
CA SER A 111 -2.29 -8.81 -11.99
C SER A 111 -1.83 -10.26 -12.07
N GLU A 112 -1.07 -10.61 -13.12
CA GLU A 112 -0.51 -11.96 -13.28
C GLU A 112 0.60 -12.25 -12.26
N LEU A 113 1.42 -11.26 -11.93
CA LEU A 113 2.45 -11.39 -10.91
C LEU A 113 1.86 -11.68 -9.52
N MET A 114 0.76 -11.02 -9.18
CA MET A 114 0.01 -11.28 -7.94
C MET A 114 -0.58 -12.69 -7.90
N LYS A 115 -1.23 -13.12 -8.99
CA LYS A 115 -1.77 -14.49 -9.11
C LYS A 115 -0.68 -15.55 -8.91
N ARG A 116 0.50 -15.37 -9.52
CA ARG A 116 1.65 -16.27 -9.33
C ARG A 116 2.18 -16.28 -7.90
N SER A 117 2.06 -15.14 -7.21
CA SER A 117 2.55 -14.95 -5.84
C SER A 117 1.53 -15.31 -4.76
N ASN A 118 0.32 -15.77 -5.14
CA ASN A 118 -0.82 -16.01 -4.25
C ASN A 118 -1.19 -14.78 -3.39
N LEU A 119 -1.20 -13.59 -4.00
CA LEU A 119 -1.56 -12.30 -3.38
C LEU A 119 -2.92 -11.78 -3.85
#